data_AF-A0A1H9UR10-F1
#
_entry.id   AF-A0A1H9UR10-F1
#
_cell.length_a   1.000
_cell.length_b   1.000
_cell.length_c   1.000
_cell.angle_alpha   90.00
_cell.angle_beta   90.00
_cell.angle_gamma   90.00
#
_symmetry.space_group_name_H-M   'P 1'
#
loop_
_entity.id
_entity.type
_entity.pdbx_description
1 polymer ?
#
loop_
_entity_poly.entity_id
_entity_poly.type
_entity_poly.pdbx_seq_one_letter_code
_entity_poly.pdbx_strand_id
1 'polypeptide(L)'
;MSDVVLDALEALHADAGLWLTAADNVQAPQRALGELTLTGHDVSMWAVDRGLDRTYENGRVVLEDLLRQAVTAFNGLGDSLLAAADTYAREEAANLHEMNRLTGEIR
;
A
#
# COMPACT_ATOMS: atom_id res chain seq x y z
N MET A 1 29.46 5.49 -2.63
CA MET A 1 28.26 4.69 -2.93
C MET A 1 28.42 4.22 -4.35
N SER A 2 28.33 2.92 -4.60
CA SER A 2 28.40 2.37 -5.97
C SER A 2 27.14 2.69 -6.78
N ASP A 3 27.28 2.82 -8.11
CA ASP A 3 26.16 3.11 -9.02
C ASP A 3 25.06 2.03 -8.94
N VAL A 4 25.46 0.77 -8.77
CA VAL A 4 24.52 -0.36 -8.62
C VAL A 4 23.63 -0.24 -7.38
N VAL A 5 24.19 0.24 -6.26
CA VAL A 5 23.40 0.46 -5.04
C VAL A 5 22.48 1.66 -5.21
N LEU A 6 22.94 2.72 -5.88
CA LEU A 6 22.10 3.89 -6.15
C LEU A 6 20.88 3.51 -7.02
N ASP A 7 21.10 2.77 -8.12
CA ASP A 7 20.04 2.31 -9.02
C ASP A 7 19.02 1.42 -8.27
N ALA A 8 19.49 0.53 -7.39
CA ALA A 8 18.62 -0.31 -6.58
C ALA A 8 17.79 0.49 -5.58
N LEU A 9 18.38 1.51 -4.94
CA LEU A 9 17.65 2.40 -4.03
C LEU A 9 16.59 3.21 -4.77
N GLU A 10 16.90 3.74 -5.95
CA GLU A 10 15.93 4.47 -6.77
C GLU A 10 14.77 3.58 -7.19
N ALA A 11 15.04 2.35 -7.62
CA ALA A 11 14.01 1.38 -7.97
C ALA A 11 13.10 1.04 -6.79
N LEU A 12 13.66 0.79 -5.61
CA LEU A 12 12.88 0.50 -4.39
C LEU A 12 11.97 1.68 -4.01
N HIS A 13 12.49 2.91 -4.05
CA HIS A 13 11.70 4.11 -3.77
C HIS A 13 10.60 4.33 -4.82
N ALA A 14 10.89 4.12 -6.10
CA ALA A 14 9.92 4.28 -7.18
C ALA A 14 8.75 3.30 -7.01
N ASP A 15 9.05 2.01 -6.80
CA ASP A 15 8.02 0.99 -6.59
C ASP A 15 7.24 1.21 -5.30
N ALA A 16 7.91 1.61 -4.21
CA ALA A 16 7.23 2.00 -2.97
C ALA A 16 6.23 3.13 -3.22
N GLY A 17 6.63 4.16 -3.97
CA GLY A 17 5.77 5.28 -4.34
C GLY A 17 4.54 4.84 -5.13
N LEU A 18 4.68 3.86 -6.03
CA LEU A 18 3.56 3.30 -6.79
C LEU A 18 2.56 2.57 -5.88
N TRP A 19 3.05 1.77 -4.93
CA TRP A 19 2.17 1.09 -3.96
C TRP A 19 1.43 2.09 -3.06
N LEU A 20 2.12 3.10 -2.53
CA LEU A 20 1.48 4.13 -1.71
C LEU A 20 0.45 4.94 -2.51
N THR A 21 0.77 5.28 -3.77
CA THR A 21 -0.19 5.94 -4.67
C THR A 21 -1.41 5.07 -4.95
N ALA A 22 -1.22 3.74 -5.12
CA ALA A 22 -2.33 2.82 -5.27
C ALA A 22 -3.22 2.77 -4.02
N ALA A 23 -2.64 2.82 -2.83
CA ALA A 23 -3.38 2.90 -1.57
C ALA A 23 -4.27 4.15 -1.53
N ASP A 24 -3.72 5.32 -1.86
CA ASP A 24 -4.46 6.59 -1.91
C ASP A 24 -5.61 6.56 -2.92
N ASN A 25 -5.37 6.02 -4.11
CA ASN A 25 -6.37 5.92 -5.18
C ASN A 25 -7.58 5.04 -4.81
N VAL A 26 -7.41 4.10 -3.88
CA VAL A 26 -8.49 3.21 -3.41
C VAL A 26 -9.34 3.84 -2.30
N GLN A 27 -8.82 4.83 -1.57
CA GLN A 27 -9.54 5.43 -0.45
C GLN A 27 -10.86 6.10 -0.86
N ALA A 28 -10.89 6.78 -2.02
CA ALA A 28 -12.11 7.46 -2.47
C ALA A 28 -13.24 6.46 -2.82
N PRO A 29 -13.00 5.41 -3.63
CA PRO A 29 -13.96 4.33 -3.81
C PRO A 29 -14.42 3.66 -2.51
N GLN A 30 -13.50 3.42 -1.57
CA GLN A 30 -13.83 2.84 -0.27
C GLN A 30 -14.80 3.73 0.53
N ARG A 31 -14.53 5.05 0.59
CA ARG A 31 -15.42 6.01 1.27
C ARG A 31 -16.79 6.08 0.61
N ALA A 32 -16.83 6.11 -0.72
CA ALA A 32 -18.09 6.15 -1.47
C ALA A 32 -19.00 4.96 -1.12
N LEU A 33 -18.44 3.75 -0.93
CA LEU A 33 -19.22 2.58 -0.49
C LEU A 33 -19.81 2.73 0.91
N GLY A 34 -19.13 3.46 1.82
CA GLY A 34 -19.65 3.76 3.16
C GLY A 34 -20.79 4.78 3.15
N GLU A 35 -20.89 5.61 2.11
CA GLU A 35 -21.95 6.62 1.93
C GLU A 35 -23.21 6.05 1.25
N LEU A 36 -23.10 4.88 0.61
CA LEU A 36 -24.24 4.17 0.03
C LEU A 36 -25.16 3.65 1.14
N THR A 37 -26.37 4.17 1.21
CA THR A 37 -27.32 3.95 2.32
C THR A 37 -28.66 3.37 1.89
N LEU A 38 -28.76 2.81 0.67
CA LEU A 38 -30.00 2.23 0.17
C LEU A 38 -30.46 1.09 1.10
N THR A 39 -31.66 1.24 1.67
CA THR A 39 -32.25 0.25 2.57
C THR A 39 -33.47 -0.42 1.94
N GLY A 40 -34.00 -1.44 2.63
CA GLY A 40 -35.28 -2.06 2.31
C GLY A 40 -36.46 -1.08 2.23
N HIS A 41 -36.38 0.07 2.93
CA HIS A 41 -37.39 1.12 2.88
C HIS A 41 -37.33 1.95 1.59
N ASP A 42 -36.16 2.01 0.96
CA ASP A 42 -35.91 2.77 -0.27
C ASP A 42 -36.18 1.97 -1.54
N VAL A 43 -36.49 0.68 -1.39
CA VAL A 43 -36.85 -0.24 -2.48
C VAL A 43 -38.29 -0.74 -2.32
N SER A 44 -38.87 -1.28 -3.39
CA SER A 44 -40.24 -1.80 -3.33
C SER A 44 -40.33 -3.05 -2.45
N MET A 45 -41.51 -3.27 -1.84
CA MET A 45 -41.78 -4.48 -1.04
C MET A 45 -41.51 -5.77 -1.82
N TRP A 46 -41.81 -5.79 -3.12
CA TRP A 46 -41.46 -6.90 -4.02
C TRP A 46 -39.94 -7.14 -4.08
N ALA A 47 -39.13 -6.09 -4.08
CA ALA A 47 -37.67 -6.21 -4.11
C ALA A 47 -37.11 -6.76 -2.80
N VAL A 48 -37.69 -6.36 -1.66
CA VAL A 48 -37.39 -6.92 -0.33
C VAL A 48 -37.76 -8.40 -0.26
N ASP A 49 -38.93 -8.79 -0.76
CA ASP A 49 -39.36 -10.20 -0.81
C ASP A 49 -38.42 -11.08 -1.65
N ARG A 50 -37.78 -10.48 -2.66
CA ARG A 50 -36.75 -11.13 -3.49
C ARG A 50 -35.34 -11.04 -2.90
N GLY A 51 -35.16 -10.37 -1.76
CA GLY A 51 -33.89 -10.25 -1.04
C GLY A 51 -32.88 -9.29 -1.68
N LEU A 52 -33.35 -8.33 -2.50
CA LEU A 52 -32.47 -7.35 -3.14
C LEU A 52 -31.76 -6.46 -2.11
N ASP A 53 -32.48 -6.03 -1.08
CA ASP A 53 -31.96 -5.22 0.03
C ASP A 53 -30.77 -5.88 0.71
N ARG A 54 -30.91 -7.16 1.11
CA ARG A 54 -29.85 -7.94 1.75
C ARG A 54 -28.70 -8.21 0.79
N THR A 55 -28.99 -8.51 -0.47
CA THR A 55 -27.96 -8.77 -1.48
C THR A 55 -27.13 -7.52 -1.77
N TYR A 56 -27.79 -6.38 -1.88
CA TYR A 56 -27.16 -5.08 -2.07
C TYR A 56 -26.26 -4.74 -0.87
N GLU A 57 -26.79 -4.82 0.34
CA GLU A 57 -26.02 -4.49 1.55
C GLU A 57 -24.83 -5.42 1.75
N ASN A 58 -25.02 -6.73 1.56
CA ASN A 58 -23.92 -7.70 1.63
C ASN A 58 -22.84 -7.39 0.58
N GLY A 59 -23.23 -7.07 -0.65
CA GLY A 59 -22.30 -6.71 -1.72
C GLY A 59 -21.51 -5.44 -1.38
N ARG A 60 -22.19 -4.42 -0.87
CA ARG A 60 -21.59 -3.15 -0.43
C ARG A 60 -20.54 -3.38 0.65
N VAL A 61 -20.90 -4.11 1.71
CA VAL A 61 -20.00 -4.44 2.83
C VAL A 61 -18.80 -5.26 2.37
N VAL A 62 -19.00 -6.28 1.54
CA VAL A 62 -17.90 -7.11 1.02
C VAL A 62 -16.93 -6.30 0.17
N LEU A 63 -17.44 -5.45 -0.72
CA LEU A 63 -16.58 -4.58 -1.53
C LEU A 63 -15.83 -3.57 -0.67
N GLU A 64 -16.49 -2.96 0.32
CA GLU A 64 -15.86 -2.01 1.25
C GLU A 64 -14.72 -2.67 2.01
N ASP A 65 -14.92 -3.91 2.48
CA ASP A 65 -13.92 -4.70 3.18
C ASP A 65 -12.73 -5.06 2.28
N LEU A 66 -12.99 -5.50 1.04
CA LEU A 66 -11.94 -5.80 0.07
C LEU A 66 -11.07 -4.58 -0.25
N LEU A 67 -11.69 -3.40 -0.43
CA LEU A 67 -10.94 -2.16 -0.67
C LEU A 67 -10.12 -1.77 0.56
N ARG A 68 -10.66 -1.94 1.77
CA ARG A 68 -9.93 -1.70 3.02
C ARG A 68 -8.70 -2.61 3.12
N GLN A 69 -8.87 -3.91 2.84
CA GLN A 69 -7.76 -4.87 2.83
C GLN A 69 -6.71 -4.52 1.77
N ALA A 70 -7.14 -4.08 0.58
CA ALA A 70 -6.24 -3.63 -0.48
C ALA A 70 -5.39 -2.42 -0.05
N VAL A 71 -5.99 -1.42 0.60
CA VAL A 71 -5.25 -0.27 1.15
C VAL A 71 -4.19 -0.72 2.16
N THR A 72 -4.55 -1.61 3.08
CA THR A 72 -3.59 -2.17 4.04
C THR A 72 -2.45 -2.91 3.36
N ALA A 73 -2.76 -3.74 2.35
CA ALA A 73 -1.74 -4.49 1.62
C ALA A 73 -0.79 -3.56 0.84
N PHE A 74 -1.32 -2.56 0.15
CA PHE A 74 -0.52 -1.59 -0.60
C PHE A 74 0.39 -0.77 0.31
N ASN A 75 -0.11 -0.26 1.44
CA ASN A 75 0.72 0.43 2.43
C ASN A 75 1.82 -0.48 2.98
N GLY A 76 1.48 -1.72 3.36
CA GLY A 76 2.46 -2.66 3.88
C GLY A 76 3.59 -2.99 2.89
N LEU A 77 3.26 -3.12 1.60
CA LEU A 77 4.27 -3.32 0.55
C LEU A 77 5.14 -2.07 0.36
N GLY A 78 4.54 -0.89 0.27
CA GLY A 78 5.26 0.38 0.16
C GLY A 78 6.23 0.59 1.31
N ASP A 79 5.75 0.45 2.55
CA ASP A 79 6.56 0.61 3.76
C ASP A 79 7.71 -0.41 3.84
N SER A 80 7.47 -1.65 3.41
CA SER A 80 8.51 -2.69 3.39
C SER A 80 9.63 -2.36 2.39
N LEU A 81 9.29 -1.81 1.22
CA LEU A 81 10.28 -1.40 0.22
C LEU A 81 11.09 -0.18 0.70
N LEU A 82 10.45 0.79 1.35
CA LEU A 82 11.15 1.92 1.98
C LEU A 82 12.11 1.43 3.07
N ALA A 83 11.67 0.52 3.94
CA ALA A 83 12.51 -0.04 4.99
C ALA A 83 13.72 -0.83 4.42
N ALA A 84 13.53 -1.52 3.30
CA ALA A 84 14.61 -2.20 2.58
C ALA A 84 15.61 -1.19 2.01
N ALA A 85 15.13 -0.11 1.36
CA ALA A 85 15.97 0.95 0.82
C ALA A 85 16.81 1.62 1.93
N ASP A 86 16.17 1.97 3.05
CA ASP A 86 16.87 2.53 4.21
C ASP A 86 17.96 1.61 4.75
N THR A 87 17.71 0.30 4.75
CA THR A 87 18.68 -0.69 5.22
C THR A 87 19.87 -0.78 4.27
N TYR A 88 19.64 -0.87 2.97
CA TYR A 88 20.70 -0.89 1.97
C TYR A 88 21.57 0.37 1.99
N ALA A 89 20.95 1.55 2.13
CA ALA A 89 21.67 2.82 2.23
C ALA A 89 22.59 2.88 3.47
N ARG A 90 22.12 2.37 4.62
CA ARG A 90 22.91 2.30 5.85
C ARG A 90 24.07 1.32 5.75
N GLU A 91 23.83 0.13 5.22
CA GLU A 91 24.86 -0.90 5.07
C GLU A 91 25.98 -0.44 4.13
N GLU A 92 25.64 0.17 3.00
CA GLU A 92 26.62 0.72 2.07
C GLU A 92 27.45 1.86 2.71
N ALA A 93 26.82 2.74 3.48
CA ALA A 93 27.55 3.80 4.20
C ALA A 93 28.52 3.22 5.25
N ALA A 94 28.11 2.19 5.97
CA ALA A 94 28.97 1.50 6.94
C ALA A 94 30.16 0.80 6.25
N ASN A 95 29.91 0.12 5.13
CA ASN A 95 30.95 -0.54 4.35
C ASN A 95 32.01 0.45 3.82
N LEU A 96 31.57 1.60 3.31
CA LEU A 96 32.50 2.65 2.86
C LEU A 96 33.36 3.19 4.02
N HIS A 97 32.78 3.33 5.22
CA HIS A 97 33.51 3.79 6.40
C HIS A 97 34.55 2.77 6.87
N GLU A 98 34.19 1.49 6.87
CA GLU A 98 35.09 0.35 7.15
C GLU A 98 36.27 0.32 6.17
N MET A 99 35.98 0.40 4.86
CA MET A 99 37.02 0.40 3.83
C MET A 99 37.99 1.57 3.99
N ASN A 100 37.48 2.78 4.25
CA ASN A 100 38.32 3.95 4.45
C ASN A 100 39.25 3.82 5.67
N ARG A 101 38.77 3.20 6.76
CA ARG A 101 39.62 2.90 7.92
C ARG A 101 40.73 1.93 7.58
N LEU A 102 40.40 0.79 6.96
CA LEU A 102 41.38 -0.24 6.57
C LEU A 102 42.44 0.32 5.61
N THR A 103 42.04 1.17 4.67
CA THR A 103 42.97 1.78 3.71
C THR A 103 43.85 2.86 4.35
N GLY A 104 43.35 3.52 5.41
CA GLY A 104 44.09 4.50 6.19
C GLY A 104 45.14 3.89 7.14
N GLU A 105 44.93 2.65 7.60
CA GLU A 105 45.83 1.93 8.51
C GLU A 105 47.02 1.26 7.80
N ILE A 106 46.99 1.13 6.46
CA ILE A 106 48.04 0.47 5.66
C ILE A 106 49.11 1.49 5.15
N ARG A 107 49.03 2.76 5.56
CA ARG A 107 49.95 3.83 5.13
C ARG A 107 50.89 4.27 6.24
#